data_AF-A0A1C4DUH5-F1
#
_entry.id   AF-A0A1C4DUH5-F1
#
_cell.length_a   1.000
_cell.length_b   1.000
_cell.length_c   1.000
_cell.angle_alpha   90.00
_cell.angle_beta   90.00
_cell.angle_gamma   90.00
#
_symmetry.space_group_name_H-M   'P 1'
#
loop_
_entity.id
_entity.type
_entity.pdbx_description
1 polymer ?
#
loop_
_entity_poly.entity_id
_entity_poly.type
_entity_poly.pdbx_seq_one_letter_code
_entity_poly.pdbx_strand_id
1 'polypeptide(L)'
;GRYITQDPLGILGGLNSYQYAGSDPINWIDPLGLIKVADKGVEGIVGKEADAQLVPDTFVSDVTTHNKQIGQLNAKKTGISGAHNQDAFLESVEMTGAKIVGPKHTDRRFPGLIEYQYQLPARAANGPNAGKIIRFKKVEKKTTYDPAILSDAKVADMSNRAAKQAENYFRNNPHKREYSVKVDGYWFTVTKNQNTGKISNAFLTMPIRNIK
;
A
#
# COMPACT_ATOMS: atom_id res chain seq x y z
N GLY A 1 14.09 -41.35 -7.73
CA GLY A 1 12.84 -42.08 -7.99
C GLY A 1 12.13 -41.48 -9.19
N ARG A 2 11.06 -42.10 -9.70
CA ARG A 2 10.09 -41.48 -10.61
C ARG A 2 8.70 -41.74 -10.01
N TYR A 3 7.76 -40.83 -10.21
CA TYR A 3 6.38 -41.10 -9.81
C TYR A 3 5.75 -42.09 -10.80
N ILE A 4 4.92 -42.98 -10.26
CA ILE A 4 4.09 -43.90 -11.05
C ILE A 4 2.73 -43.28 -11.44
N THR A 5 2.38 -42.16 -10.80
CA THR A 5 1.17 -41.36 -11.05
C THR A 5 1.60 -39.98 -11.55
N GLN A 6 0.82 -39.39 -12.47
CA GLN A 6 1.13 -38.09 -13.04
C GLN A 6 1.17 -36.99 -11.96
N ASP A 7 2.17 -36.11 -12.03
CA ASP A 7 2.37 -35.00 -11.11
C ASP A 7 1.18 -34.01 -11.16
N PRO A 8 0.51 -33.73 -10.02
CA PRO A 8 -0.62 -32.80 -9.96
C PRO A 8 -0.28 -31.34 -10.37
N LEU A 9 0.99 -30.93 -10.37
CA LEU A 9 1.44 -29.60 -10.83
C LEU A 9 1.20 -29.35 -12.32
N GLY A 10 0.98 -30.41 -13.12
CA GLY A 10 0.73 -30.29 -14.55
C GLY A 10 1.89 -29.56 -15.27
N ILE A 11 1.56 -28.68 -16.23
CA ILE A 11 2.55 -27.98 -17.08
C ILE A 11 3.43 -27.01 -16.26
N LEU A 12 2.96 -26.57 -15.08
CA LEU A 12 3.73 -25.70 -14.17
C LEU A 12 4.91 -26.44 -13.52
N GLY A 13 4.87 -27.77 -13.46
CA GLY A 13 5.96 -28.62 -12.95
C GLY A 13 7.10 -28.85 -13.94
N GLY A 14 6.97 -28.37 -15.19
CA GLY A 14 7.93 -28.56 -16.28
C GLY A 14 7.49 -29.57 -17.33
N LEU A 15 8.32 -29.78 -18.35
CA LEU A 15 7.99 -30.62 -19.52
C LEU A 15 7.82 -32.11 -19.20
N ASN A 16 8.30 -32.58 -18.05
CA ASN A 16 8.22 -33.98 -17.64
C ASN A 16 7.30 -34.16 -16.43
N SER A 17 6.05 -34.53 -16.69
CA SER A 17 4.99 -34.68 -15.68
C SER A 17 5.13 -35.91 -14.76
N TYR A 18 6.29 -36.59 -14.77
CA TYR A 18 6.58 -37.75 -13.91
C TYR A 18 7.90 -37.61 -13.13
N GLN A 19 8.49 -36.41 -13.14
CA GLN A 19 9.80 -36.15 -12.56
C GLN A 19 9.72 -35.98 -11.04
N TYR A 20 10.40 -36.87 -10.30
CA TYR A 20 10.49 -36.78 -8.84
C TYR A 20 11.56 -35.76 -8.43
N ALA A 21 11.21 -34.83 -7.53
CA ALA A 21 12.13 -33.88 -6.89
C ALA A 21 13.05 -33.14 -7.88
N GLY A 22 12.55 -32.78 -9.08
CA GLY A 22 13.33 -32.06 -10.10
C GLY A 22 14.59 -32.78 -10.58
N SER A 23 14.63 -34.12 -10.53
CA SER A 23 15.80 -34.98 -10.81
C SER A 23 16.97 -34.89 -9.82
N ASP A 24 16.79 -34.29 -8.65
CA ASP A 24 17.80 -34.26 -7.59
C ASP A 24 17.27 -34.88 -6.28
N PRO A 25 17.04 -36.22 -6.24
CA PRO A 25 16.50 -36.90 -5.07
C PRO A 25 17.48 -37.04 -3.91
N ILE A 26 18.73 -36.61 -4.10
CA ILE A 26 19.78 -36.67 -3.07
C ILE A 26 19.62 -35.47 -2.12
N ASN A 27 19.32 -34.30 -2.66
CA ASN A 27 19.17 -33.07 -1.87
C ASN A 27 17.70 -32.70 -1.58
N TRP A 28 16.76 -33.31 -2.31
CA TRP A 28 15.36 -32.94 -2.27
C TRP A 28 14.45 -34.15 -2.12
N ILE A 29 13.46 -33.99 -1.26
CA ILE A 29 12.36 -34.94 -1.08
C ILE A 29 11.08 -34.20 -1.45
N ASP A 30 10.20 -34.86 -2.20
CA ASP A 30 8.89 -34.32 -2.57
C ASP A 30 7.79 -35.28 -2.08
N PRO A 31 7.38 -35.17 -0.79
CA PRO A 31 6.44 -36.12 -0.19
C PRO A 31 5.01 -35.99 -0.73
N LEU A 32 4.67 -34.84 -1.32
CA LEU A 32 3.30 -34.52 -1.75
C LEU A 32 3.15 -34.40 -3.27
N GLY A 33 4.26 -34.42 -4.03
CA GLY A 33 4.25 -34.21 -5.48
C GLY A 33 3.89 -32.77 -5.86
N LEU A 34 4.20 -31.80 -5.00
CA LEU A 34 3.70 -30.42 -5.13
C LEU A 34 4.74 -29.34 -4.77
N ILE A 35 5.78 -29.67 -3.99
CA ILE A 35 6.74 -28.68 -3.46
C ILE A 35 8.11 -29.34 -3.25
N LYS A 36 9.18 -28.69 -3.73
CA LYS A 36 10.57 -29.08 -3.42
C LYS A 36 10.90 -28.69 -1.98
N VAL A 37 11.08 -29.66 -1.08
CA VAL A 37 11.54 -29.40 0.31
C VAL A 37 13.00 -29.80 0.44
N ALA A 38 13.85 -28.85 0.83
CA ALA A 38 15.27 -29.11 1.08
C ALA A 38 15.42 -29.90 2.38
N ASP A 39 16.11 -31.04 2.32
CA ASP A 39 16.39 -31.84 3.50
C ASP A 39 17.56 -31.19 4.27
N LYS A 40 17.25 -30.25 5.15
CA LYS A 40 18.25 -29.68 6.07
C LYS A 40 18.04 -30.28 7.44
N GLY A 41 18.97 -31.18 7.79
CA GLY A 41 19.14 -31.76 9.11
C GLY A 41 18.99 -30.72 10.23
N VAL A 42 18.37 -31.19 11.31
CA VAL A 42 17.91 -30.41 12.45
C VAL A 42 19.09 -29.83 13.22
N GLU A 43 19.36 -28.53 13.05
CA GLU A 43 20.07 -27.72 14.05
C GLU A 43 19.45 -26.31 14.10
N GLY A 44 18.96 -25.92 15.28
CA GLY A 44 18.65 -24.53 15.64
C GLY A 44 17.27 -24.02 15.20
N ILE A 45 16.27 -24.19 16.07
CA ILE A 45 14.99 -23.48 16.01
C ILE A 45 15.25 -22.00 16.34
N VAL A 46 15.64 -21.22 15.33
CA VAL A 46 15.37 -19.78 15.26
C VAL A 46 14.56 -19.62 13.99
N GLY A 47 13.30 -19.21 14.15
CA GLY A 47 12.26 -19.28 13.12
C GLY A 47 12.74 -18.89 11.73
N LYS A 48 12.79 -19.88 10.83
CA LYS A 48 12.63 -19.63 9.40
C LYS A 48 11.23 -19.07 9.22
N GLU A 49 11.12 -17.74 9.22
CA GLU A 49 9.95 -17.08 8.66
C GLU A 49 9.79 -17.64 7.25
N ALA A 50 8.74 -18.43 7.03
CA ALA A 50 8.22 -18.68 5.70
C ALA A 50 8.17 -17.32 4.99
N ASP A 51 8.58 -17.27 3.73
CA ASP A 51 8.68 -16.09 2.87
C ASP A 51 7.35 -15.31 2.87
N ALA A 52 7.13 -14.52 3.94
CA ALA A 52 5.83 -14.03 4.30
C ALA A 52 5.56 -12.88 3.35
N GLN A 53 4.71 -13.14 2.37
CA GLN A 53 4.28 -12.17 1.38
C GLN A 53 3.91 -10.86 2.09
N LEU A 54 4.77 -9.84 1.91
CA LEU A 54 4.62 -8.56 2.61
C LEU A 54 3.48 -7.76 2.01
N VAL A 55 3.19 -7.92 0.72
CA VAL A 55 2.04 -7.33 0.03
C VAL A 55 0.85 -8.28 0.08
N PRO A 56 -0.23 -7.99 0.84
CA PRO A 56 -1.41 -8.86 0.89
C PRO A 56 -2.07 -9.07 -0.48
N ASP A 57 -2.75 -10.20 -0.70
CA ASP A 57 -3.52 -10.43 -1.94
C ASP A 57 -4.66 -9.42 -2.12
N THR A 58 -5.21 -8.91 -1.01
CA THR A 58 -6.24 -7.86 -1.00
C THR A 58 -5.68 -6.46 -1.24
N PHE A 59 -4.35 -6.30 -1.39
CA PHE A 59 -3.72 -4.99 -1.40
C PHE A 59 -4.33 -4.05 -2.45
N VAL A 60 -4.55 -4.54 -3.67
CA VAL A 60 -5.10 -3.72 -4.77
C VAL A 60 -6.53 -3.24 -4.48
N SER A 61 -7.39 -4.11 -3.94
CA SER A 61 -8.75 -3.72 -3.55
C SER A 61 -8.74 -2.74 -2.37
N ASP A 62 -7.85 -2.96 -1.41
CA ASP A 62 -7.75 -2.14 -0.21
C ASP A 62 -7.27 -0.72 -0.55
N VAL A 63 -6.23 -0.58 -1.39
CA VAL A 63 -5.76 0.74 -1.84
C VAL A 63 -6.78 1.43 -2.74
N THR A 64 -7.48 0.71 -3.61
CA THR A 64 -8.53 1.30 -4.47
C THR A 64 -9.66 1.86 -3.61
N THR A 65 -10.11 1.10 -2.60
CA THR A 65 -11.12 1.56 -1.64
C THR A 65 -10.61 2.76 -0.85
N HIS A 66 -9.38 2.69 -0.34
CA HIS A 66 -8.78 3.77 0.44
C HIS A 66 -8.58 5.05 -0.37
N ASN A 67 -8.23 4.94 -1.65
CA ASN A 67 -8.07 6.10 -2.53
C ASN A 67 -9.39 6.85 -2.76
N LYS A 68 -10.52 6.14 -2.71
CA LYS A 68 -11.85 6.69 -3.03
C LYS A 68 -12.77 6.86 -1.83
N GLN A 69 -12.35 6.46 -0.62
CA GLN A 69 -13.17 6.62 0.56
C GLN A 69 -13.44 8.11 0.85
N ILE A 70 -14.64 8.40 1.34
CA ILE A 70 -15.11 9.77 1.58
C ILE A 70 -15.41 10.04 3.06
N GLY A 71 -15.16 11.26 3.52
CA GLY A 71 -15.54 11.74 4.85
C GLY A 71 -14.79 11.12 6.04
N GLN A 72 -13.89 10.17 5.80
CA GLN A 72 -13.14 9.51 6.87
C GLN A 72 -12.00 10.39 7.39
N LEU A 73 -11.89 10.54 8.71
CA LEU A 73 -10.80 11.26 9.36
C LEU A 73 -9.67 10.30 9.75
N ASN A 74 -8.44 10.81 9.81
CA ASN A 74 -7.31 10.06 10.37
C ASN A 74 -7.51 9.77 11.86
N ALA A 75 -6.70 8.86 12.43
CA ALA A 75 -6.82 8.47 13.84
C ALA A 75 -6.73 9.65 14.81
N LYS A 76 -5.93 10.68 14.48
CA LYS A 76 -5.78 11.90 15.28
C LYS A 76 -6.93 12.91 15.08
N LYS A 77 -7.85 12.63 14.15
CA LYS A 77 -8.95 13.51 13.71
C LYS A 77 -8.46 14.90 13.30
N THR A 78 -7.24 15.02 12.77
CA THR A 78 -6.67 16.31 12.31
C THR A 78 -6.77 16.50 10.81
N GLY A 79 -6.86 15.41 10.04
CA GLY A 79 -6.99 15.43 8.58
C GLY A 79 -7.88 14.31 8.04
N ILE A 80 -8.15 14.36 6.74
CA ILE A 80 -8.92 13.38 5.96
C ILE A 80 -8.01 12.20 5.61
N SER A 81 -8.43 10.99 6.00
CA SER A 81 -7.77 9.71 5.72
C SER A 81 -8.20 9.18 4.35
N GLY A 82 -7.31 8.54 3.59
CA GLY A 82 -7.65 8.00 2.27
C GLY A 82 -7.92 9.09 1.24
N ALA A 83 -8.99 9.05 0.46
CA ALA A 83 -9.39 10.15 -0.43
C ALA A 83 -8.21 10.74 -1.25
N HIS A 84 -7.44 9.87 -1.90
CA HIS A 84 -6.33 10.27 -2.78
C HIS A 84 -6.82 10.55 -4.20
N ASN A 85 -7.99 10.05 -4.58
CA ASN A 85 -8.72 10.53 -5.75
C ASN A 85 -9.23 11.96 -5.50
N GLN A 86 -9.08 12.85 -6.48
CA GLN A 86 -9.44 14.27 -6.35
C GLN A 86 -10.93 14.45 -6.00
N ASP A 87 -11.83 13.78 -6.70
CA ASP A 87 -13.28 13.94 -6.49
C ASP A 87 -13.67 13.47 -5.09
N ALA A 88 -13.15 12.31 -4.66
CA ALA A 88 -13.35 11.80 -3.31
C ALA A 88 -12.81 12.75 -2.23
N PHE A 89 -11.69 13.44 -2.48
CA PHE A 89 -11.17 14.42 -1.56
C PHE A 89 -12.03 15.67 -1.46
N LEU A 90 -12.47 16.21 -2.59
CA LEU A 90 -13.34 17.41 -2.62
C LEU A 90 -14.69 17.11 -1.95
N GLU A 91 -15.27 15.94 -2.21
CA GLU A 91 -16.47 15.48 -1.50
C GLU A 91 -16.21 15.33 0.01
N SER A 92 -15.06 14.77 0.40
CA SER A 92 -14.68 14.68 1.82
C SER A 92 -14.52 16.05 2.48
N VAL A 93 -14.03 17.06 1.75
CA VAL A 93 -13.94 18.44 2.23
C VAL A 93 -15.33 18.98 2.55
N GLU A 94 -16.29 18.77 1.64
CA GLU A 94 -17.69 19.18 1.84
C GLU A 94 -18.34 18.44 3.02
N MET A 95 -18.27 17.11 3.04
CA MET A 95 -18.88 16.27 4.08
C MET A 95 -18.37 16.61 5.48
N THR A 96 -17.08 16.91 5.61
CA THR A 96 -16.46 17.21 6.91
C THR A 96 -16.60 18.69 7.31
N GLY A 97 -17.03 19.55 6.38
CA GLY A 97 -17.01 21.01 6.54
C GLY A 97 -15.59 21.56 6.60
N ALA A 98 -14.61 20.86 6.02
CA ALA A 98 -13.26 21.36 5.89
C ALA A 98 -13.22 22.59 4.98
N LYS A 99 -12.14 23.37 5.10
CA LYS A 99 -11.86 24.48 4.20
C LYS A 99 -10.53 24.25 3.51
N ILE A 100 -10.52 24.30 2.18
CA ILE A 100 -9.28 24.44 1.41
C ILE A 100 -8.76 25.85 1.67
N VAL A 101 -7.47 25.95 1.98
CA VAL A 101 -6.79 27.21 2.29
C VAL A 101 -5.62 27.42 1.34
N GLY A 102 -5.47 28.64 0.85
CA GLY A 102 -4.42 28.98 -0.12
C GLY A 102 -4.62 28.37 -1.50
N PRO A 103 -3.66 28.58 -2.42
CA PRO A 103 -3.75 28.06 -3.78
C PRO A 103 -3.54 26.55 -3.81
N LYS A 104 -4.30 25.84 -4.66
CA LYS A 104 -3.94 24.48 -5.07
C LYS A 104 -2.60 24.51 -5.79
N HIS A 105 -1.81 23.46 -5.62
CA HIS A 105 -0.53 23.37 -6.26
C HIS A 105 -0.44 22.19 -7.22
N THR A 106 0.12 22.42 -8.41
CA THR A 106 0.41 21.43 -9.44
C THR A 106 1.83 21.60 -9.97
N ASP A 107 2.43 20.54 -10.46
CA ASP A 107 3.77 20.57 -11.05
C ASP A 107 3.76 19.84 -12.40
N ARG A 108 4.26 20.48 -13.46
CA ARG A 108 4.29 19.92 -14.81
C ARG A 108 5.08 18.61 -14.90
N ARG A 109 6.01 18.37 -13.99
CA ARG A 109 6.79 17.12 -13.91
C ARG A 109 5.98 15.95 -13.35
N PHE A 110 4.85 16.22 -12.69
CA PHE A 110 3.95 15.23 -12.10
C PHE A 110 2.51 15.50 -12.54
N PRO A 111 2.21 15.34 -13.84
CA PRO A 111 0.89 15.65 -14.38
C PRO A 111 -0.20 14.84 -13.68
N GLY A 112 -1.34 15.47 -13.41
CA GLY A 112 -2.45 14.86 -12.68
C GLY A 112 -2.31 14.91 -11.15
N LEU A 113 -1.17 15.27 -10.58
CA LEU A 113 -1.07 15.45 -9.12
C LEU A 113 -1.43 16.87 -8.69
N ILE A 114 -2.25 16.97 -7.65
CA ILE A 114 -2.69 18.22 -7.05
C ILE A 114 -2.47 18.17 -5.54
N GLU A 115 -1.72 19.12 -4.99
CA GLU A 115 -1.58 19.31 -3.55
C GLU A 115 -2.54 20.41 -3.06
N TYR A 116 -3.35 20.06 -2.07
CA TYR A 116 -4.23 20.97 -1.35
C TYR A 116 -3.66 21.23 0.04
N GLN A 117 -3.81 22.47 0.51
CA GLN A 117 -3.74 22.81 1.92
C GLN A 117 -5.18 22.98 2.41
N TYR A 118 -5.50 22.41 3.57
CA TYR A 118 -6.86 22.48 4.10
C TYR A 118 -6.87 22.42 5.63
N GLN A 119 -7.99 22.81 6.23
CA GLN A 119 -8.21 22.75 7.67
C GLN A 119 -9.55 22.10 7.97
N LEU A 120 -9.57 21.16 8.90
CA LEU A 120 -10.81 20.64 9.46
C LEU A 120 -11.37 21.56 10.54
N PRO A 121 -12.70 21.67 10.68
CA PRO A 121 -13.30 22.40 11.79
C PRO A 121 -13.10 21.63 13.11
N ALA A 122 -12.94 22.39 14.19
CA ALA A 122 -13.19 21.93 15.54
C ALA A 122 -14.64 22.26 15.89
N ARG A 123 -15.39 21.27 16.37
CA ARG A 123 -16.78 21.45 16.80
C ARG A 123 -16.86 21.36 18.31
N ALA A 124 -17.75 22.15 18.92
CA ALA A 124 -18.04 22.02 20.34
C ALA A 124 -18.56 20.61 20.62
N ALA A 125 -17.99 19.93 21.61
CA ALA A 125 -18.38 18.56 21.94
C ALA A 125 -19.74 18.52 22.63
N ASN A 126 -19.97 19.43 23.60
CA ASN A 126 -21.12 19.40 24.52
C ASN A 126 -21.75 20.79 24.67
N GLY A 127 -22.91 20.83 25.32
CA GLY A 127 -23.63 22.06 25.68
C GLY A 127 -24.57 22.57 24.57
N PRO A 128 -25.19 23.76 24.75
CA PRO A 128 -26.18 24.30 23.82
C PRO A 128 -25.62 24.61 22.42
N ASN A 129 -24.29 24.61 22.28
CA ASN A 129 -23.60 24.81 21.00
C ASN A 129 -22.97 23.53 20.45
N ALA A 130 -23.25 22.34 21.02
CA ALA A 130 -22.72 21.07 20.54
C ALA A 130 -22.91 20.93 19.02
N GLY A 131 -21.86 20.49 18.33
CA GLY A 131 -21.83 20.38 16.87
C GLY A 131 -21.51 21.67 16.11
N LYS A 132 -21.64 22.86 16.72
CA LYS A 132 -21.25 24.13 16.08
C LYS A 132 -19.73 24.23 15.93
N ILE A 133 -19.30 24.83 14.82
CA ILE A 133 -17.88 25.11 14.57
C ILE A 133 -17.42 26.20 15.53
N ILE A 134 -16.35 25.93 16.28
CA ILE A 134 -15.75 26.87 17.23
C ILE A 134 -14.46 27.50 16.71
N ARG A 135 -13.69 26.76 15.90
CA ARG A 135 -12.46 27.21 15.23
C ARG A 135 -12.07 26.23 14.12
N PHE A 136 -11.03 26.57 13.36
CA PHE A 136 -10.36 25.63 12.46
C PHE A 136 -9.10 25.04 13.10
N LYS A 137 -8.80 23.78 12.79
CA LYS A 137 -7.60 23.07 13.23
C LYS A 137 -6.38 23.52 12.41
N LYS A 138 -5.20 22.99 12.75
CA LYS A 138 -3.97 23.25 12.00
C LYS A 138 -4.13 22.90 10.52
N VAL A 139 -3.45 23.65 9.65
CA VAL A 139 -3.38 23.34 8.22
C VAL A 139 -2.72 21.97 8.03
N GLU A 140 -3.41 21.12 7.28
CA GLU A 140 -2.92 19.84 6.79
C GLU A 140 -2.72 19.92 5.28
N LYS A 141 -1.88 19.02 4.75
CA LYS A 141 -1.67 18.88 3.30
C LYS A 141 -2.28 17.58 2.79
N LYS A 142 -2.76 17.61 1.54
CA LYS A 142 -3.23 16.44 0.82
C LYS A 142 -2.71 16.43 -0.59
N THR A 143 -1.99 15.39 -0.98
CA THR A 143 -1.76 15.08 -2.40
C THR A 143 -2.90 14.20 -2.90
N THR A 144 -3.50 14.60 -4.02
CA THR A 144 -4.52 13.86 -4.75
C THR A 144 -4.09 13.66 -6.20
N TYR A 145 -4.73 12.72 -6.89
CA TYR A 145 -4.64 12.57 -8.33
C TYR A 145 -5.96 12.94 -9.02
N ASP A 146 -5.87 13.60 -10.15
CA ASP A 146 -6.96 13.88 -11.08
C ASP A 146 -7.26 12.61 -11.90
N PRO A 147 -8.43 11.98 -11.75
CA PRO A 147 -8.75 10.73 -12.45
C PRO A 147 -8.83 10.87 -13.98
N ALA A 148 -8.99 12.09 -14.51
CA ALA A 148 -8.99 12.34 -15.95
C ALA A 148 -7.57 12.24 -16.56
N ILE A 149 -6.53 12.44 -15.76
CA ILE A 149 -5.12 12.35 -16.18
C ILE A 149 -4.48 11.03 -15.67
N LEU A 150 -4.83 10.63 -14.45
CA LEU A 150 -4.37 9.41 -13.79
C LEU A 150 -5.57 8.58 -13.33
N SER A 151 -6.08 7.72 -14.21
CA SER A 151 -7.22 6.84 -13.88
C SER A 151 -6.99 6.01 -12.61
N ASP A 152 -8.07 5.69 -11.89
CA ASP A 152 -8.04 4.86 -10.68
C ASP A 152 -7.27 3.54 -10.88
N ALA A 153 -7.49 2.85 -12.01
CA ALA A 153 -6.82 1.59 -12.33
C ALA A 153 -5.30 1.76 -12.47
N LYS A 154 -4.85 2.83 -13.14
CA LYS A 154 -3.43 3.16 -13.28
C LYS A 154 -2.79 3.48 -11.92
N VAL A 155 -3.49 4.22 -11.06
CA VAL A 155 -2.99 4.51 -9.72
C VAL A 155 -2.89 3.26 -8.87
N ALA A 156 -3.91 2.38 -8.90
CA ALA A 156 -3.89 1.11 -8.18
C ALA A 156 -2.75 0.18 -8.64
N ASP A 157 -2.49 0.10 -9.96
CA ASP A 157 -1.34 -0.62 -10.50
C ASP A 157 0.00 -0.03 -10.01
N MET A 158 0.17 1.29 -10.09
CA MET A 158 1.38 1.95 -9.61
C MET A 158 1.57 1.75 -8.09
N SER A 159 0.50 1.80 -7.29
CA SER A 159 0.51 1.50 -5.86
C SER A 159 0.99 0.08 -5.60
N ASN A 160 0.51 -0.91 -6.34
CA ASN A 160 0.93 -2.31 -6.21
C ASN A 160 2.42 -2.48 -6.56
N ARG A 161 2.88 -1.84 -7.64
CA ARG A 161 4.31 -1.86 -8.02
C ARG A 161 5.19 -1.17 -6.98
N ALA A 162 4.73 -0.04 -6.42
CA ALA A 162 5.43 0.64 -5.34
C ALA A 162 5.57 -0.25 -4.10
N ALA A 163 4.48 -0.94 -3.71
CA ALA A 163 4.48 -1.89 -2.61
C ALA A 163 5.48 -3.03 -2.83
N LYS A 164 5.47 -3.65 -4.02
CA LYS A 164 6.42 -4.72 -4.39
C LYS A 164 7.88 -4.24 -4.36
N GLN A 165 8.16 -3.03 -4.86
CA GLN A 165 9.50 -2.45 -4.82
C GLN A 165 9.99 -2.18 -3.38
N ALA A 166 9.08 -1.87 -2.45
CA ALA A 166 9.40 -1.58 -1.07
C ALA A 166 9.64 -2.81 -0.20
N GLU A 167 9.33 -4.03 -0.67
CA GLU A 167 9.45 -5.24 0.15
C GLU A 167 10.88 -5.46 0.66
N ASN A 168 11.88 -5.41 -0.22
CA ASN A 168 13.28 -5.60 0.16
C ASN A 168 13.74 -4.55 1.17
N TYR A 169 13.27 -3.30 1.02
CA TYR A 169 13.56 -2.27 2.00
C TYR A 169 12.98 -2.64 3.38
N PHE A 170 11.72 -3.05 3.46
CA PHE A 170 11.09 -3.39 4.74
C PHE A 170 11.62 -4.68 5.36
N ARG A 171 12.01 -5.68 4.56
CA ARG A 171 12.72 -6.88 5.04
C ARG A 171 14.05 -6.49 5.71
N ASN A 172 14.82 -5.61 5.07
CA ASN A 172 16.11 -5.16 5.59
C ASN A 172 16.00 -4.10 6.70
N ASN A 173 14.82 -3.50 6.89
CA ASN A 173 14.58 -2.44 7.84
C ASN A 173 13.30 -2.70 8.66
N PRO A 174 13.26 -3.74 9.52
CA PRO A 174 12.04 -4.19 10.17
C PRO A 174 11.39 -3.14 11.08
N HIS A 175 12.18 -2.21 11.65
CA HIS A 175 11.68 -1.13 12.50
C HIS A 175 11.14 0.08 11.72
N LYS A 176 11.43 0.19 10.42
CA LYS A 176 10.92 1.29 9.58
C LYS A 176 9.50 0.98 9.15
N ARG A 177 8.62 1.99 9.18
CA ARG A 177 7.20 1.84 8.86
C ARG A 177 6.77 2.49 7.56
N GLU A 178 7.65 3.31 7.00
CA GLU A 178 7.41 4.07 5.79
C GLU A 178 8.66 4.04 4.91
N TYR A 179 8.44 3.99 3.59
CA TYR A 179 9.50 4.09 2.60
C TYR A 179 8.98 4.81 1.37
N SER A 180 9.83 5.64 0.76
CA SER A 180 9.48 6.37 -0.46
C SER A 180 10.13 5.72 -1.66
N VAL A 181 9.33 5.41 -2.67
CA VAL A 181 9.78 4.81 -3.95
C VAL A 181 9.23 5.60 -5.12
N LYS A 182 9.85 5.44 -6.28
CA LYS A 182 9.43 6.13 -7.50
C LYS A 182 8.91 5.11 -8.52
N VAL A 183 7.68 5.32 -8.98
CA VAL A 183 7.02 4.47 -9.98
C VAL A 183 6.51 5.37 -11.11
N ASP A 184 6.91 5.08 -12.34
CA ASP A 184 6.51 5.83 -13.55
C ASP A 184 6.72 7.35 -13.45
N GLY A 185 7.77 7.77 -12.74
CA GLY A 185 8.04 9.19 -12.54
C GLY A 185 7.39 9.81 -11.31
N TYR A 186 6.44 9.14 -10.66
CA TYR A 186 5.73 9.63 -9.48
C TYR A 186 6.31 9.08 -8.18
N TRP A 187 6.26 9.89 -7.12
CA TRP A 187 6.64 9.45 -5.79
C TRP A 187 5.47 8.78 -5.08
N PHE A 188 5.76 7.65 -4.44
CA PHE A 188 4.85 6.94 -3.57
C PHE A 188 5.44 6.84 -2.18
N THR A 189 4.62 7.10 -1.17
CA THR A 189 4.93 6.68 0.21
C THR A 189 4.24 5.34 0.45
N VAL A 190 5.04 4.30 0.69
CA VAL A 190 4.59 2.97 1.07
C VAL A 190 4.64 2.85 2.58
N THR A 191 3.58 2.33 3.18
CA THR A 191 3.49 2.14 4.63
C THR A 191 3.23 0.69 4.97
N LYS A 192 3.72 0.24 6.14
CA LYS A 192 3.40 -1.08 6.67
C LYS A 192 2.74 -1.04 8.04
N ASN A 193 1.92 -2.05 8.30
CA ASN A 193 1.28 -2.27 9.58
C ASN A 193 2.32 -2.70 10.62
N GLN A 194 2.27 -2.07 11.81
CA GLN A 194 3.24 -2.34 12.87
C GLN A 194 3.08 -3.74 13.48
N ASN A 195 1.85 -4.25 13.54
CA ASN A 195 1.53 -5.51 14.21
C ASN A 195 1.76 -6.70 13.28
N THR A 196 1.37 -6.59 12.02
CA THR A 196 1.47 -7.71 11.06
C THR A 196 2.74 -7.67 10.23
N GLY A 197 3.46 -6.55 10.19
CA GLY A 197 4.60 -6.34 9.29
C GLY A 197 4.24 -6.20 7.82
N LYS A 198 2.99 -6.51 7.42
CA LYS A 198 2.50 -6.43 6.05
C LYS A 198 2.38 -4.98 5.59
N ILE A 199 2.69 -4.75 4.33
CA ILE A 199 2.46 -3.48 3.64
C ILE A 199 0.96 -3.19 3.66
N SER A 200 0.61 -2.02 4.17
CA SER A 200 -0.76 -1.60 4.42
C SER A 200 -1.28 -0.61 3.39
N ASN A 201 -0.40 0.17 2.77
CA ASN A 201 -0.80 1.16 1.77
C ASN A 201 0.39 1.58 0.90
N ALA A 202 0.10 2.12 -0.29
CA ALA A 202 1.04 2.88 -1.11
C ALA A 202 0.27 3.99 -1.83
N PHE A 203 0.58 5.24 -1.53
CA PHE A 203 -0.15 6.39 -2.06
C PHE A 203 0.78 7.44 -2.65
N LEU A 204 0.25 8.17 -3.65
CA LEU A 204 0.95 9.24 -4.36
C LEU A 204 1.27 10.40 -3.41
N THR A 205 2.50 10.91 -3.51
CA THR A 205 2.96 12.08 -2.75
C THR A 205 3.64 13.09 -3.66
N MET A 206 3.40 14.37 -3.38
CA MET A 206 4.21 15.44 -3.94
C MET A 206 5.56 15.48 -3.22
N PRO A 207 6.70 15.54 -3.93
CA PRO A 207 7.99 15.64 -3.29
C PRO A 207 8.11 16.95 -2.50
N ILE A 208 8.85 16.90 -1.39
CA ILE A 208 9.15 18.06 -0.57
C ILE A 208 9.88 19.09 -1.44
N ARG A 209 9.36 20.31 -1.51
CA ARG A 209 10.10 21.41 -2.15
C ARG A 209 11.10 21.92 -1.13
N ASN A 210 12.37 21.82 -1.46
CA ASN A 210 13.33 22.75 -0.88
C ASN A 210 13.00 24.10 -1.52
N ILE A 211 12.31 24.95 -0.76
CA ILE A 211 12.23 26.38 -1.09
C ILE A 211 13.68 26.86 -0.93
N LYS A 212 14.37 27.02 -2.06
CA LYS A 212 15.62 27.78 -2.10
C LYS A 212 15.27 29.26 -2.11
#